data_AF-A0A7V3PPP2-F1
#
_entry.id   AF-A0A7V3PPP2-F1
#
_cell.length_a   1.000
_cell.length_b   1.000
_cell.length_c   1.000
_cell.angle_alpha   90.00
_cell.angle_beta   90.00
_cell.angle_gamma   90.00
#
_symmetry.space_group_name_H-M   'P 1'
#
loop_
_entity.id
_entity.type
_entity.pdbx_description
1 polymer ?
#
loop_
_entity_poly.entity_id
_entity_poly.type
_entity_poly.pdbx_seq_one_letter_code
_entity_poly.pdbx_strand_id
1 'polypeptide(L)'
;MLDTDRPRHLADFLRRMSEDPNVDMVGLDYFRPDRGGYEIVDEFLRTMPVKVPQDLFSLSRLERVRHVARLVEREWRTHTDFYEQWEWYQAHLVAERLREITLRAQLRKPLFVFMFGWNHGSQSGQDPLMLTDAGADALAVMLYQISSKRQFALMVEQWRQYVGAAQANLIPGDQVDFYWHQNMTRPRAAPEELYRRILTAHDKFSAGGKTLGVFWHDISRAAVVGRTGPYPGREWALAGAAAFSAVRRAWNVYPLTASLSVPPEVPVGA
;
A
#
# COMPACT_ATOMS: atom_id res chain seq x y z
N MET A 1 -3.71 -5.27 -19.46
CA MET A 1 -4.15 -3.86 -19.58
C MET A 1 -4.96 -3.55 -20.85
N LEU A 2 -5.40 -4.56 -21.63
CA LEU A 2 -6.01 -4.36 -22.96
C LEU A 2 -7.55 -4.37 -22.96
N ASP A 3 -8.19 -4.65 -21.83
CA ASP A 3 -9.65 -4.60 -21.70
C ASP A 3 -10.10 -3.15 -21.46
N THR A 4 -10.57 -2.50 -22.53
CA THR A 4 -11.04 -1.12 -22.50
C THR A 4 -12.35 -0.94 -21.73
N ASP A 5 -13.10 -2.02 -21.50
CA ASP A 5 -14.36 -1.97 -20.75
C ASP A 5 -14.12 -2.01 -19.24
N ARG A 6 -13.00 -2.56 -18.79
CA ARG A 6 -12.67 -2.64 -17.36
C ARG A 6 -12.60 -1.27 -16.68
N PRO A 7 -11.91 -0.25 -17.21
CA PRO A 7 -11.95 1.10 -16.64
C PRO A 7 -13.37 1.65 -16.52
N ARG A 8 -14.24 1.42 -17.53
CA ARG A 8 -15.65 1.84 -17.50
C ARG A 8 -16.40 1.15 -16.36
N HIS A 9 -16.33 -0.18 -16.27
CA HIS A 9 -17.03 -0.93 -15.23
C HIS A 9 -16.59 -0.57 -13.81
N LEU A 10 -15.28 -0.37 -13.61
CA LEU A 10 -14.75 0.07 -12.33
C LEU A 10 -15.24 1.49 -12.00
N ALA A 11 -15.22 2.41 -12.96
CA ALA A 11 -15.74 3.76 -12.76
C ALA A 11 -17.23 3.78 -12.39
N ASP A 12 -18.05 2.98 -13.09
CA ASP A 12 -19.49 2.85 -12.80
C ASP A 12 -19.77 2.24 -11.43
N PHE A 13 -18.96 1.27 -11.00
CA PHE A 13 -19.05 0.71 -9.66
C PHE A 13 -18.66 1.73 -8.59
N LEU A 14 -17.51 2.38 -8.73
CA LEU A 14 -17.05 3.37 -7.75
C LEU A 14 -18.02 4.56 -7.64
N ARG A 15 -18.58 5.02 -8.75
CA ARG A 15 -19.61 6.07 -8.76
C ARG A 15 -20.83 5.65 -7.92
N ARG A 16 -21.39 4.47 -8.18
CA ARG A 16 -22.54 3.95 -7.40
C ARG A 16 -22.24 3.84 -5.92
N MET A 17 -21.06 3.32 -5.56
CA MET A 17 -20.64 3.23 -4.16
C MET A 17 -20.45 4.62 -3.53
N SER A 18 -19.95 5.59 -4.28
CA SER A 18 -19.77 6.96 -3.78
C SER A 18 -21.10 7.69 -3.53
N GLU A 19 -22.19 7.27 -4.19
CA GLU A 19 -23.53 7.83 -4.01
C GLU A 19 -24.28 7.22 -2.81
N ASP A 20 -23.87 6.05 -2.31
CA ASP A 20 -24.50 5.41 -1.15
C ASP A 20 -24.21 6.20 0.14
N PRO A 21 -25.21 6.74 0.86
CA PRO A 21 -24.99 7.55 2.06
C PRO A 21 -24.33 6.78 3.22
N ASN A 22 -24.28 5.45 3.18
CA ASN A 22 -23.66 4.61 4.21
C ASN A 22 -22.18 4.28 3.94
N VAL A 23 -21.63 4.81 2.85
CA VAL A 23 -20.23 4.62 2.45
C VAL A 23 -19.49 5.93 2.66
N ASP A 24 -18.43 5.94 3.47
CA ASP A 24 -17.64 7.17 3.69
C ASP A 24 -16.52 7.34 2.65
N MET A 25 -15.99 6.22 2.15
CA MET A 25 -14.87 6.18 1.20
C MET A 25 -15.01 4.94 0.30
N VAL A 26 -14.47 5.03 -0.91
CA VAL A 26 -14.41 3.91 -1.86
C VAL A 26 -12.96 3.46 -2.05
N GLY A 27 -12.76 2.20 -2.42
CA GLY A 27 -11.43 1.60 -2.48
C GLY A 27 -11.20 0.72 -3.71
N LEU A 28 -9.96 0.71 -4.18
CA LEU A 28 -9.47 -0.25 -5.18
C LEU A 28 -8.43 -1.17 -4.54
N ASP A 29 -8.71 -2.48 -4.56
CA ASP A 29 -7.82 -3.50 -4.05
C ASP A 29 -6.93 -4.08 -5.16
N TYR A 30 -5.68 -4.41 -4.82
CA TYR A 30 -4.67 -4.97 -5.73
C TYR A 30 -4.59 -4.25 -7.09
N PHE A 31 -4.62 -2.91 -7.10
CA PHE A 31 -4.58 -2.13 -8.34
C PHE A 31 -3.16 -2.09 -8.93
N ARG A 32 -2.81 -3.14 -9.68
CA ARG A 32 -1.46 -3.36 -10.22
C ARG A 32 -1.50 -4.17 -11.54
N PRO A 33 -0.38 -4.26 -12.29
CA PRO A 33 -0.27 -5.20 -13.39
C PRO A 33 -0.25 -6.64 -12.84
N ASP A 34 -0.78 -7.57 -13.61
CA ASP A 34 -0.58 -8.99 -13.33
C ASP A 34 0.89 -9.39 -13.60
N ARG A 35 1.32 -10.55 -13.06
CA ARG A 35 2.63 -11.11 -13.39
C ARG A 35 2.67 -11.51 -14.87
N GLY A 36 3.70 -11.06 -15.57
CA GLY A 36 3.71 -11.06 -17.02
C GLY A 36 2.99 -9.82 -17.54
N GLY A 37 3.67 -9.05 -18.38
CA GLY A 37 3.15 -7.78 -18.90
C GLY A 37 3.97 -7.33 -20.10
N TYR A 38 4.55 -8.30 -20.81
CA TYR A 38 5.52 -8.05 -21.86
C TYR A 38 4.86 -7.65 -23.18
N GLU A 39 3.53 -7.58 -23.23
CA GLU A 39 2.82 -7.02 -24.38
C GLU A 39 3.21 -5.56 -24.64
N ILE A 40 3.64 -4.82 -23.61
CA ILE A 40 4.01 -3.40 -23.67
C ILE A 40 5.47 -3.16 -24.05
N VAL A 41 6.28 -4.21 -24.26
CA VAL A 41 7.73 -4.10 -24.47
C VAL A 41 8.10 -3.12 -25.58
N ASP A 42 7.39 -3.19 -26.71
CA ASP A 42 7.69 -2.32 -27.85
C ASP A 42 7.39 -0.85 -27.55
N GLU A 43 6.37 -0.58 -26.74
CA GLU A 43 6.01 0.77 -26.32
C GLU A 43 7.00 1.31 -25.28
N PHE A 44 7.36 0.48 -24.30
CA PHE A 44 8.40 0.76 -23.32
C PHE A 44 9.73 1.14 -23.99
N LEU A 45 10.21 0.31 -24.93
CA LEU A 45 11.48 0.53 -25.64
C LEU A 45 11.48 1.81 -26.48
N ARG A 46 10.31 2.26 -26.96
CA ARG A 46 10.18 3.51 -27.74
C ARG A 46 10.03 4.74 -26.86
N THR A 47 9.42 4.60 -25.69
CA THR A 47 9.03 5.72 -24.82
C THR A 47 10.11 6.04 -23.80
N MET A 48 10.71 5.00 -23.21
CA MET A 48 11.70 5.17 -22.15
C MET A 48 13.11 5.35 -22.75
N PRO A 49 13.96 6.21 -22.15
CA PRO A 49 15.32 6.45 -22.62
C PRO A 49 16.28 5.30 -22.22
N VAL A 50 15.92 4.07 -22.57
CA VAL A 50 16.69 2.87 -22.24
C VAL A 50 17.86 2.65 -23.18
N LYS A 51 18.99 2.23 -22.62
CA LYS A 51 20.16 1.82 -23.41
C LYS A 51 19.94 0.40 -23.92
N VAL A 52 19.81 0.25 -25.23
CA VAL A 52 19.61 -1.04 -25.90
C VAL A 52 20.54 -1.19 -27.11
N PRO A 53 20.84 -2.43 -27.53
CA PRO A 53 21.59 -2.67 -28.78
C PRO A 53 20.89 -2.00 -29.97
N GLN A 54 21.69 -1.45 -30.91
CA GLN A 54 21.16 -0.72 -32.08
C GLN A 54 20.28 -1.60 -32.97
N ASP A 55 20.58 -2.89 -33.03
CA ASP A 55 19.86 -3.90 -33.80
C ASP A 55 18.62 -4.45 -33.08
N LEU A 56 18.34 -4.05 -31.84
CA LEU A 56 17.21 -4.60 -31.07
C LEU A 56 15.86 -4.44 -31.81
N PHE A 57 15.64 -3.29 -32.46
CA PHE A 57 14.42 -3.04 -33.22
C PHE A 57 14.34 -3.80 -34.56
N SER A 58 15.44 -4.38 -35.03
CA SER A 58 15.45 -5.28 -36.19
C SER A 58 15.04 -6.71 -35.85
N LEU A 59 15.06 -7.09 -34.57
CA LEU A 59 14.64 -8.40 -34.10
C LEU A 59 13.13 -8.59 -34.20
N SER A 60 12.65 -9.84 -34.14
CA SER A 60 11.23 -10.13 -33.98
C SER A 60 10.69 -9.65 -32.62
N ARG A 61 9.37 -9.45 -32.52
CA ARG A 61 8.72 -9.06 -31.25
C ARG A 61 9.05 -10.03 -30.11
N LEU A 62 9.06 -11.33 -30.39
CA LEU A 62 9.34 -12.35 -29.38
C LEU A 62 10.79 -12.25 -28.85
N GLU A 63 11.74 -11.95 -29.73
CA GLU A 63 13.14 -11.74 -29.34
C GLU A 63 13.32 -10.49 -28.50
N ARG A 64 12.65 -9.38 -28.85
CA ARG A 64 12.63 -8.17 -28.01
C ARG A 64 12.02 -8.43 -26.64
N VAL A 65 10.89 -9.14 -26.58
CA VAL A 65 10.27 -9.56 -25.32
C VAL A 65 11.24 -10.39 -24.48
N ARG A 66 11.91 -11.37 -25.07
CA ARG A 66 12.91 -12.20 -24.36
C ARG A 66 14.09 -11.36 -23.87
N HIS A 67 14.53 -10.38 -24.66
CA HIS A 67 15.59 -9.47 -24.26
C HIS A 67 15.20 -8.67 -23.02
N VAL A 68 14.03 -8.00 -23.03
CA VAL A 68 13.53 -7.24 -21.87
C VAL A 68 13.29 -8.16 -20.67
N ALA A 69 12.61 -9.29 -20.86
CA ALA A 69 12.35 -10.25 -19.79
C ALA A 69 13.64 -10.75 -19.11
N ARG A 70 14.70 -11.01 -19.89
CA ARG A 70 16.00 -11.38 -19.33
C ARG A 70 16.59 -10.26 -18.45
N LEU A 71 16.52 -9.02 -18.92
CA LEU A 71 17.03 -7.86 -18.17
C LEU A 71 16.26 -7.64 -16.87
N VAL A 72 14.93 -7.75 -16.88
CA VAL A 72 14.11 -7.43 -15.70
C VAL A 72 13.95 -8.59 -14.72
N GLU A 73 13.94 -9.85 -15.19
CA GLU A 73 13.72 -11.02 -14.32
C GLU A 73 15.03 -11.62 -13.79
N ARG A 74 16.08 -11.63 -14.62
CA ARG A 74 17.32 -12.38 -14.33
C ARG A 74 18.51 -11.47 -14.04
N GLU A 75 18.64 -10.39 -14.81
CA GLU A 75 19.85 -9.56 -14.81
C GLU A 75 19.63 -8.17 -14.19
N TRP A 76 18.51 -7.96 -13.50
CA TRP A 76 18.13 -6.65 -12.97
C TRP A 76 19.18 -6.07 -11.99
N ARG A 77 19.90 -6.95 -11.28
CA ARG A 77 20.96 -6.55 -10.34
C ARG A 77 22.19 -5.94 -11.03
N THR A 78 22.45 -6.32 -12.29
CA THR A 78 23.57 -5.80 -13.08
C THR A 78 23.11 -4.75 -14.09
N HIS A 79 21.79 -4.56 -14.25
CA HIS A 79 21.17 -3.59 -15.14
C HIS A 79 20.12 -2.76 -14.38
N THR A 80 20.53 -2.16 -13.26
CA THR A 80 19.63 -1.44 -12.35
C THR A 80 18.91 -0.29 -13.04
N ASP A 81 19.60 0.52 -13.84
CA ASP A 81 19.00 1.66 -14.55
C ASP A 81 17.89 1.22 -15.53
N PHE A 82 18.07 0.08 -16.19
CA PHE A 82 17.08 -0.47 -17.11
C PHE A 82 15.87 -1.01 -16.34
N TYR A 83 16.14 -1.70 -15.23
CA TYR A 83 15.11 -2.25 -14.36
C TYR A 83 14.26 -1.15 -13.71
N GLU A 84 14.88 -0.09 -13.21
CA GLU A 84 14.17 1.06 -12.62
C GLU A 84 13.27 1.76 -13.65
N GLN A 85 13.77 1.96 -14.88
CA GLN A 85 12.94 2.51 -15.96
C GLN A 85 11.75 1.61 -16.30
N TRP A 86 11.92 0.29 -16.27
CA TRP A 86 10.82 -0.65 -16.47
C TRP A 86 9.76 -0.53 -15.37
N GLU A 87 10.16 -0.50 -14.10
CA GLU A 87 9.23 -0.36 -12.97
C GLU A 87 8.51 1.00 -13.01
N TRP A 88 9.20 2.09 -13.35
CA TRP A 88 8.59 3.41 -13.54
C TRP A 88 7.59 3.43 -14.69
N TYR A 89 7.89 2.78 -15.80
CA TYR A 89 6.97 2.70 -16.92
C TYR A 89 5.70 1.91 -16.57
N GLN A 90 5.84 0.79 -15.85
CA GLN A 90 4.70 0.03 -15.33
C GLN A 90 3.85 0.88 -14.38
N ALA A 91 4.48 1.59 -13.45
CA ALA A 91 3.80 2.47 -12.50
C ALA A 91 3.06 3.62 -13.21
N HIS A 92 3.67 4.21 -14.24
CA HIS A 92 3.05 5.22 -15.07
C HIS A 92 1.76 4.69 -15.72
N LEU A 93 1.81 3.52 -16.38
CA LEU A 93 0.62 2.94 -17.01
C LEU A 93 -0.48 2.62 -16.00
N VAL A 94 -0.12 2.14 -14.81
CA VAL A 94 -1.09 1.90 -13.72
C VAL A 94 -1.73 3.23 -13.30
N ALA A 95 -0.93 4.26 -13.05
CA ALA A 95 -1.44 5.58 -12.69
C ALA A 95 -2.33 6.19 -13.77
N GLU A 96 -2.01 6.03 -15.06
CA GLU A 96 -2.87 6.47 -16.15
C GLU A 96 -4.23 5.77 -16.13
N ARG A 97 -4.26 4.46 -15.82
CA ARG A 97 -5.53 3.73 -15.69
C ARG A 97 -6.32 4.18 -14.48
N LEU A 98 -5.66 4.47 -13.36
CA LEU A 98 -6.34 5.04 -12.19
C LEU A 98 -6.95 6.40 -12.55
N ARG A 99 -6.19 7.26 -13.23
CA ARG A 99 -6.63 8.59 -13.68
C ARG A 99 -7.83 8.49 -14.62
N GLU A 100 -7.81 7.54 -15.55
CA GLU A 100 -8.95 7.29 -16.44
C GLU A 100 -10.20 6.91 -15.63
N ILE A 101 -10.07 6.00 -14.66
CA ILE A 101 -11.17 5.55 -13.81
C ILE A 101 -11.73 6.71 -12.98
N THR A 102 -10.86 7.50 -12.33
CA THR A 102 -11.28 8.60 -11.45
C THR A 102 -11.98 9.71 -12.24
N LEU A 103 -11.46 10.09 -13.40
CA LEU A 103 -12.09 11.08 -14.29
C LEU A 103 -13.48 10.65 -14.76
N ARG A 104 -13.65 9.35 -15.08
CA ARG A 104 -14.95 8.80 -15.48
C ARG A 104 -15.93 8.69 -14.31
N ALA A 105 -15.44 8.29 -13.15
CA ALA A 105 -16.29 8.05 -11.97
C ALA A 105 -16.79 9.34 -11.32
N GLN A 106 -16.06 10.45 -11.46
CA GLN A 106 -16.39 11.76 -10.88
C GLN A 106 -16.73 11.66 -9.39
N LEU A 107 -15.83 10.99 -8.65
CA LEU A 107 -16.05 10.66 -7.25
C LEU A 107 -16.26 11.91 -6.39
N ARG A 108 -17.26 11.84 -5.50
CA ARG A 108 -17.53 12.86 -4.47
C ARG A 108 -17.00 12.49 -3.09
N LYS A 109 -16.52 11.25 -2.95
CA LYS A 109 -16.00 10.69 -1.70
C LYS A 109 -14.56 10.25 -1.91
N PRO A 110 -13.73 10.27 -0.86
CA PRO A 110 -12.33 9.92 -0.99
C PRO A 110 -12.12 8.50 -1.53
N LEU A 111 -11.11 8.35 -2.37
CA LEU A 111 -10.63 7.10 -2.93
C LEU A 111 -9.37 6.64 -2.20
N PHE A 112 -9.37 5.41 -1.68
CA PHE A 112 -8.15 4.76 -1.23
C PHE A 112 -7.71 3.65 -2.18
N VAL A 113 -6.41 3.43 -2.30
CA VAL A 113 -5.84 2.36 -3.14
C VAL A 113 -4.93 1.48 -2.30
N PHE A 114 -5.15 0.16 -2.34
CA PHE A 114 -4.21 -0.79 -1.74
C PHE A 114 -2.97 -0.91 -2.60
N MET A 115 -1.81 -0.83 -1.95
CA MET A 115 -0.53 -0.99 -2.60
C MET A 115 0.42 -1.87 -1.81
N PHE A 116 1.29 -2.57 -2.52
CA PHE A 116 2.32 -3.39 -1.89
C PHE A 116 3.37 -2.52 -1.19
N GLY A 117 3.83 -2.96 -0.01
CA GLY A 117 4.87 -2.25 0.72
C GLY A 117 6.29 -2.47 0.21
N TRP A 118 6.57 -3.52 -0.56
CA TRP A 118 7.93 -3.86 -1.00
C TRP A 118 8.49 -2.85 -1.98
N ASN A 119 9.70 -2.34 -1.69
CA ASN A 119 10.36 -1.30 -2.48
C ASN A 119 9.40 -0.17 -2.82
N HIS A 120 8.72 0.37 -1.80
CA HIS A 120 7.70 1.42 -1.92
C HIS A 120 6.62 1.17 -2.99
N GLY A 121 6.31 -0.10 -3.26
CA GLY A 121 5.31 -0.53 -4.26
C GLY A 121 5.88 -0.78 -5.65
N SER A 122 7.11 -0.34 -5.92
CA SER A 122 7.66 -0.32 -7.29
C SER A 122 7.71 -1.71 -7.89
N GLN A 123 8.08 -2.75 -7.12
CA GLN A 123 8.14 -4.15 -7.58
C GLN A 123 6.79 -4.74 -8.04
N SER A 124 5.70 -4.01 -7.82
CA SER A 124 4.36 -4.36 -8.29
C SER A 124 3.85 -3.36 -9.33
N GLY A 125 4.72 -2.57 -9.97
CA GLY A 125 4.32 -1.52 -10.90
C GLY A 125 3.42 -0.47 -10.24
N GLN A 126 3.65 -0.16 -8.96
CA GLN A 126 2.91 0.85 -8.22
C GLN A 126 3.88 1.93 -7.75
N ASP A 127 3.50 3.20 -7.91
CA ASP A 127 4.26 4.32 -7.36
C ASP A 127 3.34 5.21 -6.53
N PRO A 128 3.69 5.53 -5.26
CA PRO A 128 2.81 6.28 -4.38
C PRO A 128 2.57 7.71 -4.87
N LEU A 129 3.54 8.36 -5.50
CA LEU A 129 3.38 9.74 -5.98
C LEU A 129 2.52 9.76 -7.25
N MET A 130 2.77 8.86 -8.19
CA MET A 130 1.95 8.76 -9.41
C MET A 130 0.51 8.34 -9.11
N LEU A 131 0.28 7.44 -8.14
CA LEU A 131 -1.07 7.07 -7.72
C LEU A 131 -1.79 8.24 -7.05
N THR A 132 -1.09 9.04 -6.25
CA THR A 132 -1.64 10.26 -5.64
C THR A 132 -2.03 11.26 -6.73
N ASP A 133 -1.14 11.53 -7.69
CA ASP A 133 -1.40 12.43 -8.84
C ASP A 133 -2.54 11.94 -9.75
N ALA A 134 -2.77 10.63 -9.80
CA ALA A 134 -3.87 10.02 -10.55
C ALA A 134 -5.23 10.10 -9.82
N GLY A 135 -5.27 10.57 -8.58
CA GLY A 135 -6.49 10.83 -7.82
C GLY A 135 -6.76 9.84 -6.68
N ALA A 136 -5.74 9.13 -6.17
CA ALA A 136 -5.87 8.45 -4.89
C ALA A 136 -5.74 9.45 -3.73
N ASP A 137 -6.76 9.57 -2.89
CA ASP A 137 -6.75 10.41 -1.70
C ASP A 137 -5.95 9.77 -0.55
N ALA A 138 -5.85 8.44 -0.52
CA ALA A 138 -5.07 7.70 0.45
C ALA A 138 -4.50 6.40 -0.12
N LEU A 139 -3.34 5.99 0.40
CA LEU A 139 -2.64 4.78 -0.02
C LEU A 139 -2.55 3.79 1.14
N ALA A 140 -3.28 2.69 1.02
CA ALA A 140 -3.27 1.61 1.99
C ALA A 140 -2.05 0.70 1.75
N VAL A 141 -0.95 0.99 2.44
CA VAL A 141 0.34 0.29 2.26
C VAL A 141 0.35 -1.04 3.01
N MET A 142 0.45 -2.14 2.27
CA MET A 142 0.42 -3.50 2.80
C MET A 142 1.79 -3.93 3.33
N LEU A 143 1.88 -4.16 4.64
CA LEU A 143 3.05 -4.71 5.35
C LEU A 143 3.14 -6.24 5.20
N TYR A 144 2.81 -6.76 4.03
CA TYR A 144 2.60 -8.20 3.83
C TYR A 144 3.86 -8.91 3.38
N GLN A 145 3.84 -10.24 3.53
CA GLN A 145 4.86 -11.14 2.99
C GLN A 145 6.28 -10.81 3.47
N ILE A 146 6.39 -10.21 4.65
CA ILE A 146 7.65 -9.97 5.33
C ILE A 146 8.14 -11.32 5.84
N SER A 147 9.32 -11.72 5.38
CA SER A 147 9.95 -13.00 5.74
C SER A 147 10.94 -12.85 6.91
N SER A 148 11.39 -11.63 7.23
CA SER A 148 12.30 -11.39 8.35
C SER A 148 12.24 -9.96 8.89
N LYS A 149 12.73 -9.77 10.12
CA LYS A 149 12.91 -8.43 10.73
C LYS A 149 13.82 -7.53 9.90
N ARG A 150 14.87 -8.08 9.29
CA ARG A 150 15.78 -7.34 8.40
C ARG A 150 15.03 -6.83 7.17
N GLN A 151 14.17 -7.65 6.59
CA GLN A 151 13.35 -7.27 5.44
C GLN A 151 12.37 -6.15 5.80
N PHE A 152 11.74 -6.20 6.98
CA PHE A 152 10.89 -5.11 7.46
C PHE A 152 11.66 -3.81 7.68
N ALA A 153 12.83 -3.88 8.33
CA ALA A 153 13.67 -2.70 8.53
C ALA A 153 14.10 -2.06 7.20
N LEU A 154 14.42 -2.87 6.20
CA LEU A 154 14.72 -2.40 4.85
C LEU A 154 13.51 -1.71 4.21
N MET A 155 12.32 -2.31 4.30
CA MET A 155 11.07 -1.70 3.81
C MET A 155 10.84 -0.33 4.45
N VAL A 156 10.98 -0.21 5.77
CA VAL A 156 10.82 1.05 6.49
C VAL A 156 11.79 2.12 5.96
N GLU A 157 13.06 1.77 5.77
CA GLU A 157 14.05 2.74 5.27
C GLU A 157 13.76 3.14 3.82
N GLN A 158 13.37 2.18 2.96
CA GLN A 158 12.97 2.45 1.58
C GLN A 158 11.82 3.45 1.50
N TRP A 159 10.77 3.26 2.29
CA TRP A 159 9.65 4.18 2.36
C TRP A 159 10.08 5.57 2.86
N ARG A 160 10.85 5.61 3.95
CA ARG A 160 11.33 6.86 4.55
C ARG A 160 12.15 7.69 3.57
N GLN A 161 12.96 7.05 2.75
CA GLN A 161 13.81 7.72 1.76
C GLN A 161 13.02 8.20 0.53
N TYR A 162 11.92 7.52 0.21
CA TYR A 162 11.16 7.77 -1.02
C TYR A 162 10.06 8.83 -0.87
N VAL A 163 9.29 8.78 0.22
CA VAL A 163 8.15 9.68 0.42
C VAL A 163 8.44 10.68 1.54
N GLY A 164 8.53 11.95 1.19
CA GLY A 164 8.63 13.07 2.12
C GLY A 164 7.32 13.37 2.85
N ALA A 165 7.40 14.24 3.86
CA ALA A 165 6.24 14.73 4.59
C ALA A 165 5.21 15.34 3.63
N ALA A 166 3.93 14.96 3.80
CA ALA A 166 2.79 15.45 3.05
C ALA A 166 2.80 15.23 1.52
N GLN A 167 3.74 14.42 0.99
CA GLN A 167 3.74 14.08 -0.45
C GLN A 167 2.70 13.01 -0.82
N ALA A 168 2.34 12.15 0.12
CA ALA A 168 1.28 11.15 -0.05
C ALA A 168 0.61 10.82 1.29
N ASN A 169 -0.69 10.56 1.25
CA ASN A 169 -1.46 10.15 2.42
C ASN A 169 -1.35 8.64 2.65
N LEU A 170 -0.29 8.22 3.33
CA LEU A 170 -0.05 6.81 3.60
C LEU A 170 -0.92 6.29 4.76
N ILE A 171 -1.39 5.06 4.65
CA ILE A 171 -2.14 4.31 5.67
C ILE A 171 -1.53 2.90 5.73
N PRO A 172 -0.45 2.65 6.49
CA PRO A 172 0.13 1.32 6.60
C PRO A 172 -0.78 0.35 7.36
N GLY A 173 -0.76 -0.91 6.97
CA GLY A 173 -1.53 -1.97 7.63
C GLY A 173 -0.95 -3.35 7.40
N ASP A 174 -1.26 -4.25 8.32
CA ASP A 174 -0.74 -5.62 8.31
C ASP A 174 -1.90 -6.63 8.35
N GLN A 175 -1.59 -7.87 7.98
CA GLN A 175 -2.54 -8.98 7.87
C GLN A 175 -2.42 -9.95 9.05
N VAL A 176 -3.53 -10.59 9.40
CA VAL A 176 -3.53 -11.72 10.34
C VAL A 176 -2.87 -12.93 9.66
N ASP A 177 -1.61 -13.21 9.99
CA ASP A 177 -0.90 -14.36 9.43
C ASP A 177 0.33 -14.77 10.26
N PHE A 178 0.26 -15.89 10.97
CA PHE A 178 1.36 -16.40 11.78
C PHE A 178 2.61 -16.71 10.96
N TYR A 179 2.47 -17.23 9.74
CA TYR A 179 3.60 -17.57 8.87
C TYR A 179 4.36 -16.31 8.43
N TRP A 180 3.64 -15.25 8.01
CA TRP A 180 4.27 -13.97 7.65
C TRP A 180 4.71 -13.13 8.86
N HIS A 181 4.36 -13.58 10.05
CA HIS A 181 4.96 -13.15 11.31
C HIS A 181 6.04 -14.14 11.78
N GLN A 182 6.70 -14.83 10.85
CA GLN A 182 7.86 -15.72 11.07
C GLN A 182 7.58 -16.90 12.01
N ASN A 183 6.31 -17.34 12.10
CA ASN A 183 5.87 -18.31 13.10
C ASN A 183 6.34 -17.92 14.51
N MET A 184 6.38 -16.63 14.80
CA MET A 184 7.08 -16.09 15.96
C MET A 184 6.31 -16.38 17.25
N THR A 185 6.93 -17.17 18.13
CA THR A 185 6.46 -17.38 19.51
C THR A 185 7.36 -16.73 20.56
N ARG A 186 8.62 -16.45 20.18
CA ARG A 186 9.65 -15.78 20.98
C ARG A 186 10.58 -14.97 20.04
N PRO A 187 11.25 -13.90 20.52
CA PRO A 187 11.13 -13.33 21.85
C PRO A 187 9.79 -12.60 22.09
N ARG A 188 8.97 -12.44 21.05
CA ARG A 188 7.67 -11.76 21.09
C ARG A 188 6.61 -12.61 20.43
N ALA A 189 5.36 -12.34 20.75
CA ALA A 189 4.22 -12.99 20.11
C ALA A 189 3.97 -12.41 18.71
N ALA A 190 3.48 -13.23 17.78
CA ALA A 190 3.13 -12.76 16.44
C ALA A 190 2.09 -11.60 16.42
N PRO A 191 1.00 -11.62 17.23
CA PRO A 191 0.12 -10.46 17.38
C PRO A 191 0.84 -9.19 17.85
N GLU A 192 1.79 -9.31 18.78
CA GLU A 192 2.59 -8.17 19.23
C GLU A 192 3.43 -7.60 18.08
N GLU A 193 4.05 -8.47 17.27
CA GLU A 193 4.83 -8.05 16.11
C GLU A 193 3.95 -7.35 15.05
N LEU A 194 2.70 -7.78 14.83
CA LEU A 194 1.72 -7.07 13.98
C LEU A 194 1.53 -5.63 14.46
N TYR A 195 1.20 -5.46 15.75
CA TYR A 195 1.03 -4.13 16.36
C TYR A 195 2.28 -3.26 16.17
N ARG A 196 3.46 -3.83 16.41
CA ARG A 196 4.73 -3.11 16.29
C ARG A 196 5.06 -2.70 14.87
N ARG A 197 4.79 -3.55 13.88
CA ARG A 197 5.01 -3.23 12.47
C ARG A 197 4.16 -2.06 12.04
N ILE A 198 2.87 -2.10 12.38
CA ILE A 198 1.93 -1.02 12.10
C ILE A 198 2.42 0.30 12.71
N LEU A 199 2.79 0.31 13.99
CA LEU A 199 3.27 1.55 14.63
C LEU A 199 4.61 2.04 14.09
N THR A 200 5.52 1.13 13.78
CA THR A 200 6.82 1.50 13.20
C THR A 200 6.62 2.12 11.82
N ALA A 201 5.77 1.53 10.98
CA ALA A 201 5.45 2.06 9.67
C ALA A 201 4.74 3.43 9.79
N HIS A 202 3.77 3.54 10.69
CA HIS A 202 3.05 4.79 10.95
C HIS A 202 3.98 5.95 11.34
N ASP A 203 5.02 5.65 12.12
CA ASP A 203 5.96 6.65 12.59
C ASP A 203 7.09 6.97 11.60
N LYS A 204 7.43 6.04 10.70
CA LYS A 204 8.69 6.11 9.93
C LYS A 204 8.57 6.04 8.43
N PHE A 205 7.41 5.73 7.85
CA PHE A 205 7.27 5.61 6.39
C PHE A 205 7.38 6.94 5.65
N SER A 206 7.13 8.07 6.30
CA SER A 206 7.26 9.39 5.69
C SER A 206 8.41 10.16 6.35
N ALA A 207 9.34 10.71 5.57
CA ALA A 207 10.41 11.53 6.11
C ALA A 207 9.85 12.82 6.74
N GLY A 208 9.99 12.95 8.06
CA GLY A 208 9.59 14.15 8.79
C GLY A 208 8.10 14.23 9.15
N GLY A 209 7.33 13.16 8.96
CA GLY A 209 5.90 13.12 9.29
C GLY A 209 5.40 11.73 9.69
N LYS A 210 4.21 11.69 10.29
CA LYS A 210 3.47 10.45 10.58
C LYS A 210 2.49 10.15 9.44
N THR A 211 2.21 8.87 9.21
CA THR A 211 1.20 8.45 8.22
C THR A 211 -0.22 8.77 8.71
N LEU A 212 -1.17 9.00 7.80
CA LEU A 212 -2.51 9.51 8.09
C LEU A 212 -3.33 8.57 9.00
N GLY A 213 -3.13 7.27 8.87
CA GLY A 213 -3.86 6.28 9.64
C GLY A 213 -3.24 4.90 9.56
N VAL A 214 -4.03 3.89 9.90
CA VAL A 214 -3.66 2.47 9.77
C VAL A 214 -4.87 1.65 9.34
N PHE A 215 -4.62 0.46 8.78
CA PHE A 215 -5.67 -0.54 8.54
C PHE A 215 -5.27 -1.91 9.10
N TRP A 216 -6.26 -2.78 9.28
CA TRP A 216 -6.07 -4.16 9.74
C TRP A 216 -6.78 -5.11 8.78
N HIS A 217 -6.05 -6.06 8.22
CA HIS A 217 -6.53 -6.89 7.11
C HIS A 217 -6.63 -8.38 7.48
N ASP A 218 -7.36 -9.12 6.64
CA ASP A 218 -7.65 -10.53 6.82
C ASP A 218 -8.31 -10.83 8.18
N ILE A 219 -9.23 -9.97 8.60
CA ILE A 219 -10.00 -10.10 9.85
C ILE A 219 -10.71 -11.47 9.90
N SER A 220 -11.14 -11.98 8.74
CA SER A 220 -11.72 -13.31 8.61
C SER A 220 -10.79 -14.42 9.11
N ARG A 221 -9.47 -14.25 9.09
CA ARG A 221 -8.52 -15.24 9.63
C ARG A 221 -8.49 -15.25 11.16
N ALA A 222 -8.67 -14.09 11.78
CA ALA A 222 -8.85 -14.00 13.22
C ALA A 222 -10.23 -14.51 13.65
N ALA A 223 -11.28 -14.27 12.85
CA ALA A 223 -12.66 -14.55 13.23
C ALA A 223 -13.17 -15.94 12.85
N VAL A 224 -12.68 -16.51 11.74
CA VAL A 224 -13.28 -17.69 11.09
C VAL A 224 -12.22 -18.68 10.58
N VAL A 225 -11.23 -18.22 9.81
CA VAL A 225 -10.35 -19.06 8.98
C VAL A 225 -8.88 -18.93 9.38
N GLY A 226 -8.48 -19.61 10.45
CA GLY A 226 -7.10 -20.07 10.72
C GLY A 226 -5.90 -19.13 10.46
N ARG A 227 -4.71 -19.72 10.30
CA ARG A 227 -3.40 -19.03 10.18
C ARG A 227 -3.01 -18.14 11.36
N THR A 228 -3.63 -18.31 12.52
CA THR A 228 -3.30 -17.53 13.74
C THR A 228 -2.15 -18.13 14.56
N GLY A 229 -1.69 -19.34 14.20
CA GLY A 229 -0.66 -20.05 14.96
C GLY A 229 -1.18 -20.50 16.33
N PRO A 230 -0.35 -20.48 17.39
CA PRO A 230 -0.79 -20.81 18.74
C PRO A 230 -1.64 -19.70 19.38
N TYR A 231 -1.84 -18.57 18.70
CA TYR A 231 -2.54 -17.41 19.23
C TYR A 231 -4.02 -17.45 18.83
N PRO A 232 -4.95 -17.22 19.77
CA PRO A 232 -6.36 -17.11 19.44
C PRO A 232 -6.65 -15.80 18.68
N GLY A 233 -7.69 -15.80 17.84
CA GLY A 233 -8.10 -14.62 17.07
C GLY A 233 -8.31 -13.35 17.89
N ARG A 234 -8.76 -13.49 19.15
CA ARG A 234 -8.92 -12.37 20.10
C ARG A 234 -7.62 -11.61 20.36
N GLU A 235 -6.47 -12.29 20.35
CA GLU A 235 -5.17 -11.64 20.58
C GLU A 235 -4.74 -10.84 19.35
N TRP A 236 -5.01 -11.35 18.15
CA TRP A 236 -4.84 -10.60 16.90
C TRP A 236 -5.75 -9.38 16.83
N ALA A 237 -7.02 -9.54 17.22
CA ALA A 237 -7.97 -8.43 17.31
C ALA A 237 -7.54 -7.37 18.33
N LEU A 238 -7.06 -7.80 19.50
CA LEU A 238 -6.52 -6.90 20.52
C LEU A 238 -5.31 -6.11 20.00
N ALA A 239 -4.37 -6.79 19.31
CA ALA A 239 -3.21 -6.14 18.70
C ALA A 239 -3.61 -5.10 17.64
N GLY A 240 -4.56 -5.44 16.76
CA GLY A 240 -5.11 -4.51 15.78
C GLY A 240 -5.76 -3.30 16.46
N ALA A 241 -6.68 -3.52 17.40
CA ALA A 241 -7.36 -2.45 18.14
C ALA A 241 -6.39 -1.55 18.94
N ALA A 242 -5.35 -2.14 19.52
CA ALA A 242 -4.28 -1.40 20.17
C ALA A 242 -3.53 -0.49 19.19
N ALA A 243 -3.29 -0.95 17.95
CA ALA A 243 -2.63 -0.15 16.92
C ALA A 243 -3.48 1.07 16.54
N PHE A 244 -4.78 0.89 16.30
CA PHE A 244 -5.71 2.01 16.07
C PHE A 244 -5.73 3.01 17.24
N SER A 245 -5.74 2.51 18.47
CA SER A 245 -5.75 3.36 19.68
C SER A 245 -4.46 4.18 19.81
N ALA A 246 -3.31 3.59 19.51
CA ALA A 246 -2.02 4.27 19.55
C ALA A 246 -1.90 5.32 18.43
N VAL A 247 -2.42 5.06 17.23
CA VAL A 247 -2.44 6.00 16.12
C VAL A 247 -3.38 7.18 16.40
N ARG A 248 -4.58 6.91 16.92
CA ARG A 248 -5.51 7.95 17.40
C ARG A 248 -4.86 8.85 18.44
N ARG A 249 -4.13 8.27 19.40
CA ARG A 249 -3.31 9.01 20.37
C ARG A 249 -2.24 9.85 19.69
N ALA A 250 -1.51 9.30 18.72
CA ALA A 250 -0.47 10.03 18.00
C ALA A 250 -1.01 11.24 17.24
N TRP A 251 -2.26 11.16 16.77
CA TRP A 251 -2.97 12.26 16.10
C TRP A 251 -3.77 13.16 17.04
N ASN A 252 -3.78 12.89 18.35
CA ASN A 252 -4.66 13.56 19.32
C ASN A 252 -6.16 13.52 18.96
N VAL A 253 -6.58 12.48 18.22
CA VAL A 253 -7.99 12.27 17.84
C VAL A 253 -8.57 11.20 18.76
N TYR A 254 -9.13 11.62 19.89
CA TYR A 254 -9.83 10.74 20.81
C TYR A 254 -11.34 10.82 20.58
N PRO A 255 -12.07 9.68 20.66
CA PRO A 255 -13.54 9.71 20.70
C PRO A 255 -14.08 10.24 22.04
N LEU A 256 -13.21 10.53 23.02
CA LEU A 256 -13.58 10.99 24.36
C LEU A 256 -12.83 12.28 24.67
N THR A 257 -13.59 13.37 24.81
CA THR A 257 -13.14 14.60 25.45
C THR A 257 -13.65 14.57 26.88
N ALA A 258 -12.75 14.65 27.86
CA ALA A 258 -13.12 14.79 29.27
C ALA A 258 -12.76 16.20 29.74
N SER A 259 -13.73 16.92 30.27
CA SER A 259 -13.54 18.21 30.92
C SER A 259 -14.08 18.13 32.36
N LEU A 260 -13.31 18.65 33.31
CA LEU A 260 -13.73 18.79 34.71
C LEU A 260 -14.14 20.25 34.95
N SER A 261 -15.41 20.50 35.29
CA SER A 261 -15.86 21.80 35.78
C SER A 261 -15.96 21.74 37.30
N VAL A 262 -15.14 22.54 37.99
CA VAL A 262 -15.24 22.72 39.44
C VAL A 262 -16.14 23.93 39.70
N PRO A 263 -17.16 23.83 40.58
CA PRO A 263 -17.94 24.99 40.97
C PRO A 263 -17.03 26.05 41.62
N PRO A 264 -17.35 27.35 41.51
CA PRO A 264 -16.54 28.42 42.10
C PRO A 264 -16.35 28.27 43.62
N GLU A 265 -17.31 27.61 44.28
CA GLU A 265 -17.33 27.36 45.71
C GLU A 265 -17.70 25.90 45.97
N VAL A 266 -16.96 25.26 46.87
CA VAL A 266 -17.25 23.92 47.38
C VAL A 266 -17.69 24.10 48.84
N PRO A 267 -18.95 23.80 49.20
CA PRO A 267 -19.37 23.88 50.58
C PRO A 267 -18.58 22.87 51.42
N VAL A 268 -17.81 23.39 52.37
CA VAL A 268 -17.14 22.59 53.39
C VAL A 268 -18.22 22.13 54.37
N GLY A 269 -18.18 20.85 54.74
CA GLY A 269 -19.29 20.09 55.34
C GLY A 269 -20.02 20.76 56.50
N ALA A 270 -21.32 20.45 56.57
CA ALA A 270 -22.21 20.74 57.70
C ALA A 270 -21.90 19.89 58.93
#